data_AF-A0A2T4XAQ3-F1
#
_entry.id   AF-A0A2T4XAQ3-F1
#
_cell.length_a   1.000
_cell.length_b   1.000
_cell.length_c   1.000
_cell.angle_alpha   90.00
_cell.angle_beta   90.00
_cell.angle_gamma   90.00
#
_symmetry.space_group_name_H-M   'P 1'
#
loop_
_entity.id
_entity.type
_entity.pdbx_description
1 polymer ?
#
loop_
_entity_poly.entity_id
_entity_poly.type
_entity_poly.pdbx_seq_one_letter_code
_entity_poly.pdbx_strand_id
1 'polypeptide(L)'
;MKDHIGKLLAVIGQRLDSLQGRRLSTVSKILVRGCLLFLLLLAFGMAGAAANYLETKALPGDGIYSLLRRYKLDDYRCNFDQFYSINRIAKNSSLLVGKTYLLPIEVFAFDGHTIRSSIGQDDWTTAVKIRDYNRDLLNLGLISGAYETTKILLVPYHLLNCTDNIVDIPDPVDIDPEESTAIAGGKNSSPSSSNGRRMFPIFGPEYAYTPLASTKLRGKVFYIVSGHGGPDPGAIGQRGNYQLCEDEYAYDVALRLCRNLIAHGATAYMINRDLNDGIRDDKFLTCDKDEVVWGNTPHSLNQKVRLTQRSDVINELYNKHRLQGVTDQKVVVVHVDSRSQSQRTDLFFYYKSSSEPGQELARQMHRIMRQKYRQYRANGEYHGTVTARDLHMLRECEPPAVYVELANIRNTFDQQRIIIDRNRQLLADWMLEGLMAE
;
A
#
# COMPACT_ATOMS: atom_id res chain seq x y z
N MET A 1 13.51 -31.05 -10.34
CA MET A 1 14.16 -30.99 -11.67
C MET A 1 15.65 -31.36 -11.62
N LYS A 2 16.46 -30.78 -10.72
CA LYS A 2 17.88 -31.15 -10.55
C LYS A 2 18.11 -32.65 -10.23
N ASP A 3 17.25 -33.27 -9.41
CA ASP A 3 17.40 -34.69 -9.05
C ASP A 3 17.07 -35.68 -10.18
N HIS A 4 16.20 -35.30 -11.12
CA HIS A 4 15.90 -36.15 -12.28
C HIS A 4 16.97 -36.06 -13.36
N ILE A 5 17.58 -34.89 -13.54
CA ILE A 5 18.71 -34.71 -14.46
C ILE A 5 19.95 -35.43 -13.93
N GLY A 6 20.21 -35.39 -12.62
CA GLY A 6 21.31 -36.13 -12.00
C GLY A 6 21.19 -37.66 -12.17
N LYS A 7 19.98 -38.21 -12.00
CA LYS A 7 19.73 -39.65 -12.22
C LYS A 7 19.84 -40.03 -13.70
N LEU A 8 19.39 -39.18 -14.63
CA LEU A 8 19.50 -39.45 -16.06
C LEU A 8 20.96 -39.42 -16.53
N LEU A 9 21.76 -38.46 -16.07
CA LEU A 9 23.19 -38.37 -16.38
C LEU A 9 23.98 -39.55 -15.79
N ALA A 10 23.62 -40.03 -14.60
CA ALA A 10 24.23 -41.23 -14.01
C ALA A 10 23.95 -42.50 -14.83
N VAL A 11 22.73 -42.66 -15.34
CA VAL A 11 22.34 -43.79 -16.20
C VAL A 11 23.03 -43.72 -17.57
N ILE A 12 23.17 -42.51 -18.14
CA ILE A 12 23.90 -42.29 -19.39
C ILE A 12 25.40 -42.59 -19.20
N GLY A 13 26.00 -42.16 -18.08
CA GLY A 13 27.38 -42.48 -17.72
C GLY A 13 27.64 -43.98 -17.62
N GLN A 14 26.80 -44.72 -16.87
CA GLN A 14 26.91 -46.17 -16.75
C GLN A 14 26.75 -46.91 -18.08
N ARG A 15 25.93 -46.41 -19.01
CA ARG A 15 25.78 -47.02 -20.35
C ARG A 15 26.96 -46.69 -21.27
N LEU A 16 27.56 -45.51 -21.17
CA LEU A 16 28.74 -45.14 -21.96
C LEU A 16 29.98 -45.95 -21.56
N ASP A 17 30.18 -46.23 -20.27
CA ASP A 17 31.26 -47.09 -19.80
C ASP A 17 31.08 -48.54 -20.29
N SER A 18 29.84 -49.03 -20.38
CA SER A 18 29.54 -50.36 -20.94
C SER A 18 29.84 -50.51 -22.45
N LEU A 19 29.98 -49.38 -23.17
CA LEU A 19 30.28 -49.34 -24.60
C LEU A 19 31.77 -49.19 -24.90
N GLN A 20 32.60 -48.79 -23.92
CA GLN A 20 34.06 -48.67 -24.11
C GLN A 20 34.77 -50.02 -24.28
N GLY A 21 34.14 -51.14 -23.91
CA GLY A 21 34.70 -52.49 -24.02
C GLY A 21 34.48 -53.20 -25.37
N ARG A 22 33.72 -52.63 -26.33
CA ARG A 22 33.43 -53.29 -27.62
C ARG A 22 34.09 -52.54 -28.77
N ARG A 23 34.94 -53.23 -29.55
CA ARG A 23 35.52 -52.71 -30.81
C ARG A 23 34.40 -52.45 -31.83
N LEU A 24 33.86 -51.24 -31.83
CA LEU A 24 32.96 -50.75 -32.87
C LEU A 24 33.72 -50.59 -34.18
N SER A 25 33.12 -51.04 -35.29
CA SER A 25 33.68 -50.87 -36.64
C SER A 25 33.78 -49.39 -37.01
N THR A 26 34.67 -49.05 -37.95
CA THR A 26 34.91 -47.67 -38.39
C THR A 26 33.61 -46.97 -38.83
N VAL A 27 32.67 -47.72 -39.43
CA VAL A 27 31.35 -47.23 -39.86
C VAL A 27 30.47 -46.85 -38.67
N SER A 28 30.43 -47.66 -37.61
CA SER A 28 29.66 -47.33 -36.40
C SER A 28 30.23 -46.12 -35.64
N LYS A 29 31.56 -45.92 -35.67
CA LYS A 29 32.17 -44.73 -35.06
C LYS A 29 31.84 -43.44 -35.82
N ILE A 30 31.75 -43.51 -37.15
CA ILE A 30 31.33 -42.38 -37.99
C ILE A 30 29.84 -42.08 -37.77
N LEU A 31 28.99 -43.11 -37.69
CA LEU A 31 27.55 -42.94 -37.43
C LEU A 31 27.28 -42.35 -36.05
N VAL A 32 27.97 -42.82 -35.00
CA VAL A 32 27.84 -42.29 -33.63
C VAL A 32 28.36 -40.86 -33.54
N ARG A 33 29.48 -40.54 -34.19
CA ARG A 33 29.99 -39.15 -34.26
C ARG A 33 29.07 -38.23 -35.06
N GLY A 34 28.48 -38.72 -36.15
CA GLY A 34 27.49 -37.98 -36.96
C GLY A 34 26.21 -37.72 -36.17
N CYS A 35 25.69 -38.71 -35.45
CA CYS A 35 24.56 -38.53 -34.54
C CYS A 35 24.89 -37.58 -33.39
N LEU A 36 26.08 -37.64 -32.79
CA LEU A 36 26.49 -36.69 -31.74
C LEU A 36 26.61 -35.26 -32.28
N LEU A 37 27.17 -35.08 -33.48
CA LEU A 37 27.28 -33.76 -34.12
C LEU A 37 25.90 -33.20 -34.47
N PHE A 38 24.98 -34.05 -34.94
CA PHE A 38 23.60 -33.69 -35.26
C PHE A 38 22.80 -33.34 -34.00
N LEU A 39 23.00 -34.07 -32.90
CA LEU A 39 22.44 -33.74 -31.57
C LEU A 39 23.03 -32.45 -30.98
N LEU A 40 24.32 -32.17 -31.22
CA LEU A 40 24.95 -30.90 -30.83
C LEU A 40 24.47 -29.72 -31.69
N LEU A 41 24.20 -29.93 -32.98
CA LEU A 41 23.64 -28.92 -33.88
C LEU A 41 22.15 -28.65 -33.57
N LEU A 42 21.38 -29.67 -33.17
CA LEU A 42 20.01 -29.50 -32.65
C LEU A 42 19.98 -28.76 -31.29
N ALA A 43 21.00 -28.94 -30.45
CA ALA A 43 21.10 -28.23 -29.17
C ALA A 43 21.50 -26.75 -29.31
N PHE A 44 22.14 -26.35 -30.43
CA PHE A 44 22.52 -24.95 -30.69
C PHE A 44 21.44 -24.14 -31.44
N GLY A 45 20.41 -24.79 -31.98
CA GLY A 45 19.32 -24.16 -32.72
C GLY A 45 18.16 -23.61 -31.86
N MET A 46 18.21 -23.78 -30.54
CA MET A 46 17.18 -23.31 -29.60
C MET A 46 17.71 -22.17 -28.73
N ALA A 47 18.38 -21.19 -29.33
CA ALA A 47 18.47 -19.86 -28.72
C ALA A 47 17.12 -19.19 -28.97
N GLY A 48 16.14 -19.47 -28.10
CA GLY A 48 14.85 -18.78 -28.13
C GLY A 48 15.10 -17.28 -28.13
N ALA A 49 14.47 -16.56 -29.07
CA ALA A 49 14.53 -15.10 -29.10
C ALA A 49 14.15 -14.59 -27.71
N ALA A 50 15.08 -13.91 -27.03
CA ALA A 50 14.76 -13.28 -25.77
C ALA A 50 13.65 -12.26 -26.04
N ALA A 51 12.55 -12.34 -25.28
CA ALA A 51 11.47 -11.38 -25.39
C ALA A 51 12.05 -9.96 -25.17
N ASN A 52 11.81 -9.07 -26.13
CA ASN A 52 12.20 -7.68 -26.00
C ASN A 52 11.15 -6.96 -25.15
N TYR A 53 11.58 -6.34 -24.05
CA TYR A 53 10.69 -5.61 -23.15
C TYR A 53 10.83 -4.10 -23.35
N LEU A 54 9.74 -3.36 -23.15
CA LEU A 54 9.78 -1.90 -23.19
C LEU A 54 10.64 -1.35 -22.04
N GLU A 55 11.54 -0.41 -22.33
CA GLU A 55 12.38 0.22 -21.32
C GLU A 55 11.85 1.59 -20.91
N THR A 56 12.00 1.94 -19.63
CA THR A 56 11.74 3.30 -19.15
C THR A 56 12.66 3.72 -18.02
N LYS A 57 12.91 5.03 -17.89
CA LYS A 57 13.67 5.58 -16.75
C LYS A 57 12.74 5.80 -15.55
N ALA A 58 13.21 5.42 -14.37
CA ALA A 58 12.57 5.81 -13.12
C ALA A 58 12.70 7.33 -12.92
N LEU A 59 11.59 8.00 -12.67
CA LEU A 59 11.52 9.43 -12.37
C LEU A 59 11.63 9.69 -10.85
N PRO A 60 11.92 10.94 -10.42
CA PRO A 60 11.77 11.32 -9.02
C PRO A 60 10.35 11.01 -8.52
N GLY A 61 10.25 10.27 -7.41
CA GLY A 61 8.97 9.79 -6.87
C GLY A 61 8.52 8.43 -7.39
N ASP A 62 9.25 7.80 -8.33
CA ASP A 62 8.91 6.45 -8.78
C ASP A 62 9.27 5.37 -7.73
N GLY A 63 8.25 4.70 -7.21
CA GLY A 63 8.33 3.33 -6.73
C GLY A 63 7.97 2.32 -7.83
N ILE A 64 8.11 1.02 -7.57
CA ILE A 64 7.73 -0.03 -8.53
C ILE A 64 6.26 0.07 -8.91
N TYR A 65 5.38 0.31 -7.93
CA TYR A 65 3.94 0.47 -8.16
C TYR A 65 3.61 1.70 -8.99
N SER A 66 4.15 2.88 -8.68
CA SER A 66 3.88 4.10 -9.45
C SER A 66 4.44 4.02 -10.88
N LEU A 67 5.60 3.38 -11.07
CA LEU A 67 6.19 3.17 -12.39
C LEU A 67 5.34 2.23 -13.24
N LEU A 68 4.83 1.13 -12.69
CA LEU A 68 3.93 0.22 -13.40
C LEU A 68 2.55 0.85 -13.67
N ARG A 69 2.03 1.65 -12.74
CA ARG A 69 0.77 2.41 -12.90
C ARG A 69 0.84 3.42 -14.03
N ARG A 70 1.96 4.11 -14.18
CA ARG A 70 2.20 5.05 -15.30
C ARG A 70 1.98 4.38 -16.66
N TYR A 71 2.22 3.07 -16.77
CA TYR A 71 2.02 2.29 -17.99
C TYR A 71 0.80 1.37 -17.94
N LYS A 72 -0.15 1.56 -17.00
CA LYS A 72 -1.39 0.75 -16.88
C LYS A 72 -1.12 -0.74 -16.67
N LEU A 73 -0.19 -1.08 -15.78
CA LEU A 73 0.22 -2.47 -15.49
C LEU A 73 -0.06 -2.88 -14.05
N ASP A 74 -0.52 -1.97 -13.19
CA ASP A 74 -0.67 -2.25 -11.75
C ASP A 74 -1.87 -3.16 -11.44
N ASP A 75 -2.85 -3.29 -12.31
CA ASP A 75 -4.06 -4.09 -12.03
C ASP A 75 -3.82 -5.61 -11.93
N TYR A 76 -2.62 -6.11 -12.29
CA TYR A 76 -2.35 -7.55 -12.31
C TYR A 76 -1.05 -7.90 -11.57
N ARG A 77 -1.14 -8.80 -10.58
CA ARG A 77 -0.02 -9.16 -9.69
C ARG A 77 1.17 -9.69 -10.48
N CYS A 78 0.85 -10.47 -11.50
CA CYS A 78 1.83 -11.09 -12.35
C CYS A 78 2.69 -10.08 -13.13
N ASN A 79 2.22 -8.85 -13.38
CA ASN A 79 3.08 -7.79 -13.94
C ASN A 79 4.16 -7.39 -12.93
N PHE A 80 3.84 -7.30 -11.64
CA PHE A 80 4.84 -7.04 -10.60
C PHE A 80 5.85 -8.18 -10.52
N ASP A 81 5.37 -9.42 -10.40
CA ASP A 81 6.23 -10.59 -10.34
C ASP A 81 7.16 -10.67 -11.57
N GLN A 82 6.62 -10.35 -12.76
CA GLN A 82 7.41 -10.27 -13.97
C GLN A 82 8.40 -9.11 -13.95
N PHE A 83 8.01 -7.92 -13.50
CA PHE A 83 8.91 -6.77 -13.36
C PHE A 83 10.09 -7.08 -12.43
N TYR A 84 9.86 -7.74 -11.29
CA TYR A 84 10.92 -8.21 -10.39
C TYR A 84 11.86 -9.19 -11.11
N SER A 85 11.29 -10.15 -11.85
CA SER A 85 12.02 -11.18 -12.59
C SER A 85 12.92 -10.59 -13.68
N ILE A 86 12.37 -9.78 -14.58
CA ILE A 86 13.10 -9.25 -15.75
C ILE A 86 14.18 -8.23 -15.34
N ASN A 87 13.97 -7.48 -14.25
CA ASN A 87 14.96 -6.53 -13.74
C ASN A 87 15.93 -7.13 -12.72
N ARG A 88 15.74 -8.40 -12.33
CA ARG A 88 16.54 -9.11 -11.31
C ARG A 88 16.65 -8.34 -9.99
N ILE A 89 15.55 -7.75 -9.55
CA ILE A 89 15.45 -6.99 -8.29
C ILE A 89 14.65 -7.80 -7.26
N ALA A 90 15.04 -7.70 -6.00
CA ALA A 90 14.31 -8.38 -4.92
C ALA A 90 12.94 -7.72 -4.70
N LYS A 91 11.96 -8.52 -4.25
CA LYS A 91 10.66 -8.00 -3.79
C LYS A 91 10.90 -6.95 -2.70
N ASN A 92 10.28 -5.77 -2.81
CA ASN A 92 10.46 -4.60 -1.93
C ASN A 92 11.74 -3.77 -2.13
N SER A 93 12.47 -3.95 -3.24
CA SER A 93 13.58 -3.04 -3.58
C SER A 93 13.05 -1.67 -4.04
N SER A 94 13.68 -0.58 -3.60
CA SER A 94 13.41 0.75 -4.13
C SER A 94 14.03 0.92 -5.52
N LEU A 95 13.40 1.73 -6.38
CA LEU A 95 13.97 2.11 -7.67
C LEU A 95 14.97 3.25 -7.50
N LEU A 96 16.12 3.11 -8.15
CA LEU A 96 17.08 4.21 -8.31
C LEU A 96 16.57 5.21 -9.36
N VAL A 97 16.36 6.46 -8.96
CA VAL A 97 15.96 7.55 -9.85
C VAL A 97 16.97 7.70 -11.00
N GLY A 98 16.47 7.87 -12.22
CA GLY A 98 17.27 8.00 -13.44
C GLY A 98 17.77 6.68 -14.03
N LYS A 99 17.70 5.56 -13.28
CA LYS A 99 18.03 4.23 -13.81
C LYS A 99 16.94 3.73 -14.74
N THR A 100 17.34 3.07 -15.81
CA THR A 100 16.45 2.40 -16.76
C THR A 100 16.01 1.03 -16.21
N TYR A 101 14.73 0.72 -16.35
CA TYR A 101 14.11 -0.56 -16.00
C TYR A 101 13.31 -1.09 -17.18
N LEU A 102 13.24 -2.41 -17.27
CA LEU A 102 12.39 -3.15 -18.21
C LEU A 102 10.97 -3.23 -17.63
N LEU A 103 9.96 -2.88 -18.41
CA LEU A 103 8.55 -3.03 -18.06
C LEU A 103 8.07 -4.43 -18.48
N PRO A 104 7.06 -5.02 -17.80
CA PRO A 104 6.42 -6.26 -18.22
C PRO A 104 5.47 -5.98 -19.41
N ILE A 105 6.03 -5.42 -20.48
CA ILE A 105 5.41 -5.14 -21.77
C ILE A 105 6.36 -5.69 -22.82
N GLU A 106 5.91 -6.71 -23.54
CA GLU A 106 6.66 -7.28 -24.64
C GLU A 106 6.47 -6.44 -25.91
N VAL A 107 7.54 -6.31 -26.70
CA VAL A 107 7.60 -5.50 -27.91
C VAL A 107 7.56 -6.43 -29.12
N PHE A 108 6.43 -6.39 -29.84
CA PHE A 108 6.18 -7.17 -31.05
C PHE A 108 6.33 -6.30 -32.31
N ALA A 109 6.74 -6.93 -33.41
CA ALA A 109 6.65 -6.32 -34.73
C ALA A 109 5.21 -6.46 -35.26
N PHE A 110 4.57 -5.34 -35.60
CA PHE A 110 3.25 -5.38 -36.23
C PHE A 110 3.38 -5.74 -37.71
N ASP A 111 2.75 -6.85 -38.11
CA ASP A 111 2.85 -7.42 -39.45
C ASP A 111 2.08 -6.65 -40.54
N GLY A 112 1.39 -5.56 -40.16
CA GLY A 112 0.58 -4.74 -41.06
C GLY A 112 -0.81 -5.28 -41.35
N HIS A 113 -1.19 -6.43 -40.81
CA HIS A 113 -2.47 -7.08 -41.04
C HIS A 113 -3.35 -7.04 -39.80
N THR A 114 -3.01 -7.82 -38.77
CA THR A 114 -3.80 -7.89 -37.53
C THR A 114 -2.92 -8.11 -36.32
N ILE A 115 -3.40 -7.68 -35.14
CA ILE A 115 -2.72 -7.95 -33.87
C ILE A 115 -2.59 -9.46 -33.64
N ARG A 116 -3.63 -10.23 -33.95
CA ARG A 116 -3.66 -11.69 -33.80
C ARG A 116 -2.54 -12.39 -34.57
N SER A 117 -2.36 -12.04 -35.84
CA SER A 117 -1.29 -12.58 -36.68
C SER A 117 0.09 -12.07 -36.25
N SER A 118 0.19 -10.83 -35.75
CA SER A 118 1.45 -10.27 -35.23
C SER A 118 1.95 -10.98 -33.96
N ILE A 119 1.05 -11.43 -33.08
CA ILE A 119 1.41 -12.12 -31.82
C ILE A 119 1.29 -13.66 -31.91
N GLY A 120 0.84 -14.19 -33.05
CA GLY A 120 0.65 -15.63 -33.24
C GLY A 120 -0.48 -16.25 -32.39
N GLN A 121 -1.48 -15.46 -31.98
CA GLN A 121 -2.63 -15.94 -31.20
C GLN A 121 -3.94 -15.51 -31.84
N ASP A 122 -4.81 -16.47 -32.12
CA ASP A 122 -6.13 -16.21 -32.70
C ASP A 122 -7.22 -15.98 -31.64
N ASP A 123 -6.96 -15.07 -30.69
CA ASP A 123 -7.98 -14.60 -29.75
C ASP A 123 -8.35 -13.14 -30.03
N TRP A 124 -9.59 -12.93 -30.44
CA TRP A 124 -10.10 -11.60 -30.80
C TRP A 124 -10.19 -10.69 -29.57
N THR A 125 -10.56 -11.24 -28.42
CA THR A 125 -10.73 -10.46 -27.17
C THR A 125 -9.40 -9.89 -26.71
N THR A 126 -8.35 -10.70 -26.70
CA THR A 126 -6.97 -10.30 -26.38
C THR A 126 -6.47 -9.27 -27.39
N ALA A 127 -6.72 -9.46 -28.68
CA ALA A 127 -6.32 -8.48 -29.70
C ALA A 127 -6.99 -7.11 -29.51
N VAL A 128 -8.26 -7.07 -29.10
CA VAL A 128 -8.95 -5.82 -28.76
C VAL A 128 -8.33 -5.14 -27.54
N LYS A 129 -8.04 -5.90 -26.48
CA LYS A 129 -7.38 -5.36 -25.28
C LYS A 129 -5.99 -4.78 -25.59
N ILE A 130 -5.20 -5.46 -26.43
CA ILE A 130 -3.89 -4.98 -26.88
C ILE A 130 -4.03 -3.69 -27.70
N ARG A 131 -5.01 -3.62 -28.62
CA ARG A 131 -5.29 -2.41 -29.40
C ARG A 131 -5.57 -1.22 -28.48
N ASP A 132 -6.49 -1.41 -27.54
CA ASP A 132 -6.94 -0.36 -26.65
C ASP A 132 -5.81 0.10 -25.72
N TYR A 133 -5.00 -0.84 -25.21
CA TYR A 133 -3.80 -0.53 -24.44
C TYR A 133 -2.80 0.38 -25.20
N ASN A 134 -2.49 0.06 -26.46
CA ASN A 134 -1.57 0.88 -27.26
C ASN A 134 -2.15 2.27 -27.53
N ARG A 135 -3.45 2.37 -27.81
CA ARG A 135 -4.14 3.64 -28.00
C ARG A 135 -4.06 4.50 -26.74
N ASP A 136 -4.22 3.90 -25.57
CA ASP A 136 -4.16 4.61 -24.30
C ASP A 136 -2.74 5.13 -24.01
N LEU A 137 -1.71 4.33 -24.26
CA LEU A 137 -0.32 4.79 -24.15
C LEU A 137 -0.01 5.95 -25.10
N LEU A 138 -0.56 5.93 -26.32
CA LEU A 138 -0.42 7.02 -27.27
C LEU A 138 -1.10 8.31 -26.77
N ASN A 139 -2.34 8.18 -26.28
CA ASN A 139 -3.10 9.31 -25.73
C ASN A 139 -2.44 9.92 -24.48
N LEU A 140 -1.75 9.10 -23.68
CA LEU A 140 -0.96 9.54 -22.53
C LEU A 140 0.40 10.15 -22.91
N GLY A 141 0.77 10.14 -24.20
CA GLY A 141 2.06 10.63 -24.67
C GLY A 141 3.25 9.76 -24.24
N LEU A 142 3.00 8.50 -23.90
CA LEU A 142 4.03 7.54 -23.45
C LEU A 142 4.71 6.80 -24.60
N ILE A 143 4.13 6.83 -25.79
CA ILE A 143 4.71 6.31 -27.03
C ILE A 143 4.61 7.33 -28.16
N SER A 144 5.52 7.24 -29.13
CA SER A 144 5.69 8.25 -30.19
C SER A 144 4.71 8.13 -31.37
N GLY A 145 3.96 7.05 -31.47
CA GLY A 145 3.02 6.83 -32.57
C GLY A 145 2.24 5.52 -32.46
N ALA A 146 1.17 5.42 -33.24
CA ALA A 146 0.34 4.22 -33.32
C ALA A 146 1.09 3.04 -33.95
N TYR A 147 0.81 1.80 -33.52
CA TYR A 147 1.52 0.62 -34.01
C TYR A 147 1.30 0.36 -35.51
N GLU A 148 0.20 0.85 -36.08
CA GLU A 148 -0.08 0.79 -37.51
C GLU A 148 0.97 1.55 -38.34
N THR A 149 1.53 2.63 -37.79
CA THR A 149 2.55 3.46 -38.44
C THR A 149 3.95 3.09 -38.00
N THR A 150 4.20 2.93 -36.70
CA THR A 150 5.53 2.63 -36.15
C THR A 150 5.97 1.20 -36.40
N LYS A 151 5.01 0.31 -36.69
CA LYS A 151 5.20 -1.16 -36.75
C LYS A 151 5.68 -1.77 -35.42
N ILE A 152 5.53 -1.05 -34.32
CA ILE A 152 5.88 -1.50 -32.97
C ILE A 152 4.58 -1.69 -32.19
N LEU A 153 4.28 -2.93 -31.82
CA LEU A 153 3.11 -3.31 -31.04
C LEU A 153 3.52 -3.66 -29.61
N LEU A 154 2.94 -2.98 -28.62
CA LEU A 154 3.23 -3.24 -27.22
C LEU A 154 2.19 -4.17 -26.61
N VAL A 155 2.64 -5.26 -26.00
CA VAL A 155 1.75 -6.29 -25.44
C VAL A 155 2.07 -6.46 -23.95
N PRO A 156 1.18 -5.99 -23.05
CA PRO A 156 1.33 -6.23 -21.63
C PRO A 156 1.41 -7.72 -21.29
N TYR A 157 2.35 -8.08 -20.42
CA TYR A 157 2.58 -9.47 -19.99
C TYR A 157 1.30 -10.13 -19.47
N HIS A 158 0.47 -9.38 -18.74
CA HIS A 158 -0.76 -9.92 -18.18
C HIS A 158 -1.80 -10.40 -19.17
N LEU A 159 -1.79 -9.92 -20.41
CA LEU A 159 -2.76 -10.33 -21.42
C LEU A 159 -2.46 -11.72 -22.00
N LEU A 160 -1.21 -12.19 -21.90
CA LEU A 160 -0.81 -13.48 -22.50
C LEU A 160 -0.39 -14.52 -21.45
N ASN A 161 0.08 -14.09 -20.27
CA ASN A 161 0.81 -14.97 -19.36
C ASN A 161 0.16 -15.14 -17.99
N CYS A 162 -0.95 -14.46 -17.70
CA CYS A 162 -1.57 -14.50 -16.38
C CYS A 162 -2.83 -15.36 -16.36
N THR A 163 -2.89 -16.26 -15.38
CA THR A 163 -4.10 -17.00 -15.02
C THR A 163 -4.88 -16.13 -14.04
N ASP A 164 -5.98 -15.51 -14.51
CA ASP A 164 -7.02 -14.76 -13.78
C ASP A 164 -6.76 -14.42 -12.29
N ASN A 165 -5.67 -13.73 -11.99
CA ASN A 165 -5.38 -13.14 -10.70
C ASN A 165 -5.27 -11.63 -10.91
N ILE A 166 -6.43 -11.02 -11.20
CA ILE A 166 -6.60 -9.56 -11.12
C ILE A 166 -6.26 -9.19 -9.67
N VAL A 167 -5.29 -8.30 -9.49
CA VAL A 167 -5.17 -7.62 -8.20
C VAL A 167 -6.32 -6.64 -8.20
N ASP A 168 -7.15 -6.71 -7.17
CA ASP A 168 -8.20 -5.73 -6.94
C ASP A 168 -7.54 -4.38 -6.59
N ILE A 169 -7.04 -3.71 -7.62
CA ILE A 169 -6.63 -2.32 -7.58
C ILE A 169 -7.85 -1.56 -8.10
N PRO A 170 -8.54 -0.78 -7.25
CA PRO A 170 -9.73 -0.06 -7.68
C PRO A 170 -9.39 0.87 -8.84
N ASP A 171 -10.19 0.81 -9.91
CA ASP A 171 -10.24 1.85 -10.94
C ASP A 171 -10.33 3.24 -10.26
N PRO A 172 -9.87 4.33 -10.90
CA PRO A 172 -10.04 5.68 -10.36
C PRO A 172 -11.53 5.99 -10.27
N VAL A 173 -12.11 5.78 -9.10
CA VAL A 173 -13.51 6.10 -8.83
C VAL A 173 -13.61 7.60 -8.58
N ASP A 174 -14.46 8.29 -9.35
CA ASP A 174 -14.93 9.66 -9.10
C ASP A 174 -15.84 9.77 -7.85
N ILE A 175 -15.89 8.72 -7.02
CA ILE A 175 -16.78 8.55 -5.88
C ILE A 175 -16.03 7.79 -4.78
N ASP A 176 -16.27 8.24 -3.55
CA ASP A 176 -15.76 7.79 -2.24
C ASP A 176 -15.26 6.31 -2.19
N PRO A 177 -13.99 6.04 -1.83
CA PRO A 177 -13.33 4.73 -1.95
C PRO A 177 -13.84 3.58 -1.05
N GLU A 178 -14.99 3.70 -0.37
CA GLU A 178 -15.53 2.63 0.47
C GLU A 178 -16.83 1.97 -0.03
N GLU A 179 -17.38 2.35 -1.18
CA GLU A 179 -18.59 1.70 -1.72
C GLU A 179 -18.33 0.35 -2.44
N SER A 180 -17.07 -0.06 -2.64
CA SER A 180 -16.73 -1.26 -3.44
C SER A 180 -16.66 -2.59 -2.66
N THR A 181 -16.68 -2.59 -1.33
CA THR A 181 -16.52 -3.83 -0.54
C THR A 181 -17.81 -4.66 -0.37
N ALA A 182 -18.94 -4.24 -0.97
CA ALA A 182 -20.23 -4.91 -0.80
C ALA A 182 -20.55 -6.02 -1.82
N ILE A 183 -19.68 -6.35 -2.80
CA ILE A 183 -20.04 -7.27 -3.91
C ILE A 183 -19.51 -8.71 -3.73
N ALA A 184 -18.64 -9.00 -2.78
CA ALA A 184 -18.11 -10.36 -2.56
C ALA A 184 -18.95 -11.17 -1.53
N GLY A 185 -20.18 -11.53 -1.88
CA GLY A 185 -21.03 -12.42 -1.07
C GLY A 185 -22.23 -12.97 -1.84
N GLY A 186 -22.25 -14.28 -2.11
CA GLY A 186 -23.13 -14.98 -3.07
C GLY A 186 -24.66 -14.85 -2.92
N LYS A 187 -25.31 -14.67 -4.09
CA LYS A 187 -26.65 -15.08 -4.57
C LYS A 187 -27.72 -15.55 -3.56
N ASN A 188 -28.76 -14.73 -3.36
CA ASN A 188 -30.13 -14.97 -3.87
C ASN A 188 -31.14 -13.88 -3.44
N SER A 189 -32.03 -13.52 -4.39
CA SER A 189 -33.24 -12.66 -4.32
C SER A 189 -33.09 -11.14 -4.48
N SER A 190 -33.50 -10.66 -5.66
CA SER A 190 -33.87 -9.27 -6.01
C SER A 190 -35.39 -9.05 -5.82
N PRO A 191 -35.94 -7.82 -5.89
CA PRO A 191 -35.32 -6.48 -5.84
C PRO A 191 -36.05 -5.53 -4.85
N SER A 192 -35.33 -4.77 -4.03
CA SER A 192 -35.83 -3.48 -3.56
C SER A 192 -34.68 -2.56 -3.19
N SER A 193 -34.67 -1.39 -3.82
CA SER A 193 -33.73 -0.27 -3.70
C SER A 193 -33.12 -0.06 -2.30
N SER A 194 -31.79 -0.06 -2.20
CA SER A 194 -31.08 0.69 -1.15
C SER A 194 -30.12 1.68 -1.80
N ASN A 195 -30.57 2.93 -1.90
CA ASN A 195 -29.72 4.10 -2.13
C ASN A 195 -28.51 4.12 -1.16
N GLY A 196 -27.38 4.66 -1.63
CA GLY A 196 -26.10 4.87 -0.93
C GLY A 196 -26.15 5.02 0.59
N ARG A 197 -25.89 3.90 1.30
CA ARG A 197 -25.68 3.92 2.75
C ARG A 197 -24.20 4.11 3.04
N ARG A 198 -23.87 5.21 3.72
CA ARG A 198 -22.53 5.56 4.23
C ARG A 198 -22.05 4.58 5.30
N MET A 199 -21.63 3.38 4.90
CA MET A 199 -21.18 2.28 5.78
C MET A 199 -19.67 2.09 5.65
N PHE A 200 -18.97 2.07 6.79
CA PHE A 200 -17.51 1.99 6.90
C PHE A 200 -17.16 0.86 7.90
N PRO A 201 -17.03 -0.41 7.44
CA PRO A 201 -16.87 -1.57 8.33
C PRO A 201 -15.70 -1.48 9.32
N ILE A 202 -14.65 -0.71 8.98
CA ILE A 202 -13.47 -0.48 9.83
C ILE A 202 -13.82 0.13 11.20
N PHE A 203 -14.96 0.80 11.35
CA PHE A 203 -15.38 1.34 12.65
C PHE A 203 -16.04 0.30 13.55
N GLY A 204 -16.19 -0.95 13.10
CA GLY A 204 -16.92 -1.99 13.79
C GLY A 204 -18.43 -1.88 13.59
N PRO A 205 -19.18 -2.94 13.90
CA PRO A 205 -20.60 -3.07 13.52
C PRO A 205 -21.49 -1.97 14.09
N GLU A 206 -21.19 -1.48 15.30
CA GLU A 206 -21.98 -0.44 15.97
C GLU A 206 -21.76 0.97 15.38
N TYR A 207 -20.57 1.23 14.82
CA TYR A 207 -20.17 2.55 14.32
C TYR A 207 -20.02 2.61 12.81
N ALA A 208 -20.18 1.49 12.10
CA ALA A 208 -19.97 1.41 10.65
C ALA A 208 -20.87 2.40 9.91
N TYR A 209 -22.12 2.57 10.32
CA TYR A 209 -22.95 3.64 9.76
C TYR A 209 -22.42 5.01 10.19
N THR A 210 -21.97 5.80 9.22
CA THR A 210 -21.40 7.12 9.42
C THR A 210 -22.23 8.16 8.66
N PRO A 211 -23.30 8.72 9.25
CA PRO A 211 -24.13 9.72 8.59
C PRO A 211 -23.32 11.00 8.30
N LEU A 212 -23.70 11.72 7.24
CA LEU A 212 -23.07 12.99 6.88
C LEU A 212 -23.57 14.07 7.84
N ALA A 213 -22.70 14.49 8.76
CA ALA A 213 -22.95 15.56 9.71
C ALA A 213 -22.77 16.94 9.07
N SER A 214 -21.77 17.11 8.19
CA SER A 214 -21.62 18.32 7.37
C SER A 214 -20.71 18.07 6.17
N THR A 215 -20.51 19.11 5.34
CA THR A 215 -19.60 19.07 4.18
C THR A 215 -18.42 20.03 4.33
N LYS A 216 -18.13 20.49 5.55
CA LYS A 216 -17.11 21.52 5.84
C LYS A 216 -15.70 21.08 5.45
N LEU A 217 -15.43 19.77 5.43
CA LEU A 217 -14.13 19.21 5.06
C LEU A 217 -14.10 18.63 3.64
N ARG A 218 -15.12 18.92 2.82
CA ARG A 218 -15.18 18.44 1.43
C ARG A 218 -13.95 18.87 0.64
N GLY A 219 -13.33 17.93 -0.05
CA GLY A 219 -12.12 18.16 -0.86
C GLY A 219 -10.83 18.27 -0.04
N LYS A 220 -10.87 17.98 1.28
CA LYS A 220 -9.68 17.86 2.12
C LYS A 220 -9.37 16.39 2.38
N VAL A 221 -8.08 16.04 2.42
CA VAL A 221 -7.62 14.67 2.64
C VAL A 221 -6.84 14.57 3.95
N PHE A 222 -7.12 13.53 4.73
CA PHE A 222 -6.44 13.29 6.00
C PHE A 222 -5.85 11.88 6.06
N TYR A 223 -4.63 11.78 6.56
CA TYR A 223 -3.94 10.53 6.82
C TYR A 223 -3.80 10.36 8.34
N ILE A 224 -4.58 9.45 8.91
CA ILE A 224 -4.64 9.21 10.35
C ILE A 224 -3.79 7.99 10.67
N VAL A 225 -2.83 8.18 11.57
CA VAL A 225 -1.85 7.16 11.95
C VAL A 225 -1.97 6.93 13.45
N SER A 226 -2.34 5.72 13.87
CA SER A 226 -2.12 5.32 15.27
C SER A 226 -0.66 4.90 15.44
N GLY A 227 -0.08 5.27 16.57
CA GLY A 227 1.27 4.88 16.94
C GLY A 227 1.43 3.36 17.02
N HIS A 228 2.67 2.91 16.82
CA HIS A 228 3.04 1.51 17.05
C HIS A 228 2.27 0.51 16.17
N GLY A 229 1.66 -0.53 16.75
CA GLY A 229 0.86 -1.55 16.07
C GLY A 229 1.66 -2.75 15.54
N GLY A 230 0.98 -3.88 15.42
CA GLY A 230 1.52 -5.16 15.03
C GLY A 230 2.43 -5.73 16.13
N PRO A 231 3.69 -6.10 15.85
CA PRO A 231 4.56 -6.70 16.86
C PRO A 231 4.98 -5.74 18.00
N ASP A 232 4.58 -4.49 17.96
CA ASP A 232 5.05 -3.38 18.80
C ASP A 232 3.86 -2.75 19.52
N PRO A 233 3.65 -3.04 20.82
CA PRO A 233 2.53 -2.49 21.59
C PRO A 233 2.74 -1.04 22.04
N GLY A 234 3.88 -0.45 21.68
CA GLY A 234 4.34 0.81 22.25
C GLY A 234 4.54 0.74 23.76
N ALA A 235 4.25 1.86 24.42
CA ALA A 235 4.32 1.92 25.86
C ALA A 235 3.24 1.05 26.52
N ILE A 236 3.64 0.36 27.59
CA ILE A 236 2.74 -0.48 28.37
C ILE A 236 2.52 0.17 29.74
N GLY A 237 1.26 0.52 30.03
CA GLY A 237 0.78 0.92 31.34
C GLY A 237 0.12 -0.23 32.11
N GLN A 238 -0.13 -0.02 33.40
CA GLN A 238 -0.84 -0.96 34.25
C GLN A 238 -1.95 -0.23 35.02
N ARG A 239 -3.12 -0.84 35.13
CA ARG A 239 -4.21 -0.38 36.01
C ARG A 239 -4.93 -1.57 36.65
N GLY A 240 -4.67 -1.78 37.94
CA GLY A 240 -5.12 -2.99 38.61
C GLY A 240 -4.53 -4.22 37.93
N ASN A 241 -5.38 -5.16 37.53
CA ASN A 241 -4.97 -6.39 36.83
C ASN A 241 -4.91 -6.23 35.29
N TYR A 242 -5.23 -5.04 34.76
CA TYR A 242 -5.28 -4.80 33.32
C TYR A 242 -3.98 -4.15 32.84
N GLN A 243 -3.44 -4.72 31.78
CA GLN A 243 -2.38 -4.12 30.98
C GLN A 243 -3.02 -3.11 30.01
N LEU A 244 -2.37 -1.97 29.80
CA LEU A 244 -2.80 -0.94 28.86
C LEU A 244 -1.72 -0.81 27.78
N CYS A 245 -2.03 -1.13 26.53
CA CYS A 245 -1.09 -0.97 25.42
C CYS A 245 -1.38 0.31 24.63
N GLU A 246 -0.33 1.03 24.28
CA GLU A 246 -0.43 2.35 23.66
C GLU A 246 -1.12 2.29 22.30
N ASP A 247 -0.75 1.30 21.49
CA ASP A 247 -1.33 1.04 20.17
C ASP A 247 -2.85 0.92 20.23
N GLU A 248 -3.40 0.13 21.16
CA GLU A 248 -4.84 -0.10 21.31
C GLU A 248 -5.63 1.19 21.53
N TYR A 249 -5.16 2.00 22.49
CA TYR A 249 -5.83 3.25 22.86
C TYR A 249 -5.61 4.35 21.83
N ALA A 250 -4.43 4.41 21.21
CA ALA A 250 -4.15 5.32 20.10
C ALA A 250 -5.00 4.96 18.88
N TYR A 251 -5.18 3.66 18.60
CA TYR A 251 -5.98 3.14 17.50
C TYR A 251 -7.46 3.49 17.65
N ASP A 252 -8.07 3.26 18.83
CA ASP A 252 -9.47 3.60 19.06
C ASP A 252 -9.74 5.11 18.89
N VAL A 253 -8.88 5.97 19.45
CA VAL A 253 -9.01 7.43 19.30
C VAL A 253 -8.81 7.86 17.84
N ALA A 254 -7.88 7.23 17.13
CA ALA A 254 -7.63 7.48 15.71
C ALA A 254 -8.82 7.05 14.84
N LEU A 255 -9.45 5.90 15.12
CA LEU A 255 -10.68 5.47 14.44
C LEU A 255 -11.83 6.45 14.67
N ARG A 256 -12.04 6.90 15.91
CA ARG A 256 -13.06 7.91 16.23
C ARG A 256 -12.82 9.22 15.47
N LEU A 257 -11.56 9.67 15.38
CA LEU A 257 -11.19 10.86 14.60
C LEU A 257 -11.42 10.65 13.10
N CYS A 258 -11.04 9.50 12.56
CA CYS A 258 -11.24 9.16 11.15
C CYS A 258 -12.74 9.17 10.81
N ARG A 259 -13.58 8.53 11.63
CA ARG A 259 -15.04 8.53 11.50
C ARG A 259 -15.62 9.94 11.54
N ASN A 260 -15.14 10.77 12.45
CA ASN A 260 -15.53 12.17 12.57
C ASN A 260 -15.18 12.97 11.30
N LEU A 261 -13.97 12.83 10.76
CA LEU A 261 -13.54 13.50 9.52
C LEU A 261 -14.43 13.11 8.32
N ILE A 262 -14.70 11.81 8.18
CA ILE A 262 -15.61 11.28 7.17
C ILE A 262 -17.02 11.82 7.37
N ALA A 263 -17.54 11.86 8.60
CA ALA A 263 -18.86 12.45 8.90
C ALA A 263 -18.95 13.92 8.47
N HIS A 264 -17.84 14.64 8.40
CA HIS A 264 -17.76 16.04 7.96
C HIS A 264 -17.33 16.25 6.50
N GLY A 265 -17.34 15.16 5.71
CA GLY A 265 -17.17 15.18 4.26
C GLY A 265 -15.73 15.13 3.76
N ALA A 266 -14.77 14.85 4.65
CA ALA A 266 -13.37 14.66 4.26
C ALA A 266 -13.16 13.27 3.65
N THR A 267 -12.10 13.14 2.84
CA THR A 267 -11.51 11.83 2.57
C THR A 267 -10.50 11.52 3.67
N ALA A 268 -10.69 10.45 4.44
CA ALA A 268 -9.78 10.09 5.52
C ALA A 268 -9.26 8.65 5.37
N TYR A 269 -7.95 8.48 5.55
CA TYR A 269 -7.26 7.20 5.46
C TYR A 269 -6.76 6.80 6.84
N MET A 270 -7.25 5.68 7.37
CA MET A 270 -6.69 5.07 8.58
C MET A 270 -5.52 4.15 8.19
N ILE A 271 -4.28 4.58 8.49
CA ILE A 271 -3.04 4.01 7.92
C ILE A 271 -2.61 2.71 8.61
N ASN A 272 -2.68 2.63 9.93
CA ASN A 272 -2.63 1.38 10.66
C ASN A 272 -4.06 0.85 10.74
N ARG A 273 -4.28 -0.45 10.56
CA ARG A 273 -5.61 -1.06 10.58
C ARG A 273 -5.56 -2.36 11.35
N ASP A 274 -6.55 -2.56 12.17
CA ASP A 274 -6.87 -3.87 12.74
C ASP A 274 -8.07 -4.42 11.94
N LEU A 275 -8.03 -5.71 11.63
CA LEU A 275 -9.09 -6.35 10.85
C LEU A 275 -10.24 -6.85 11.74
N ASN A 276 -9.98 -7.00 13.04
CA ASN A 276 -10.89 -7.55 14.01
C ASN A 276 -11.37 -6.49 15.03
N ASP A 277 -10.61 -5.40 15.20
CA ASP A 277 -10.95 -4.32 16.13
C ASP A 277 -11.48 -3.06 15.44
N GLY A 278 -12.72 -2.71 15.79
CA GLY A 278 -13.34 -1.43 15.43
C GLY A 278 -13.23 -0.38 16.55
N ILE A 279 -14.15 0.59 16.54
CA ILE A 279 -14.33 1.48 17.70
C ILE A 279 -14.91 0.65 18.85
N ARG A 280 -14.28 0.72 20.02
CA ARG A 280 -14.59 -0.05 21.22
C ARG A 280 -15.01 0.88 22.35
N ASP A 281 -16.08 0.51 23.06
CA ASP A 281 -16.59 1.25 24.22
C ASP A 281 -16.11 0.70 25.57
N ASP A 282 -15.35 -0.39 25.53
CA ASP A 282 -14.75 -0.96 26.74
C ASP A 282 -13.70 -0.05 27.36
N LYS A 283 -13.57 -0.13 28.69
CA LYS A 283 -12.55 0.63 29.41
C LYS A 283 -11.15 0.07 29.18
N PHE A 284 -11.05 -1.25 29.18
CA PHE A 284 -9.81 -2.00 29.05
C PHE A 284 -9.84 -2.71 27.72
N LEU A 285 -9.02 -2.22 26.80
CA LEU A 285 -8.88 -2.79 25.46
C LEU A 285 -7.87 -3.93 25.55
N THR A 286 -8.20 -5.08 24.95
CA THR A 286 -7.30 -6.22 24.90
C THR A 286 -6.09 -5.83 24.06
N CYS A 287 -4.88 -6.05 24.56
CA CYS A 287 -3.69 -5.87 23.75
C CYS A 287 -3.55 -7.05 22.79
N ASP A 288 -3.39 -6.78 21.50
CA ASP A 288 -2.92 -7.77 20.55
C ASP A 288 -1.74 -7.27 19.70
N LYS A 289 -1.55 -7.88 18.52
CA LYS A 289 -0.40 -7.66 17.63
C LYS A 289 -0.75 -7.85 16.16
N ASP A 290 -2.04 -7.87 15.81
CA ASP A 290 -2.48 -8.32 14.49
C ASP A 290 -2.69 -7.17 13.49
N GLU A 291 -2.39 -5.93 13.90
CA GLU A 291 -2.56 -4.78 13.05
C GLU A 291 -1.63 -4.83 11.82
N VAL A 292 -2.16 -4.26 10.75
CA VAL A 292 -1.56 -4.19 9.44
C VAL A 292 -1.47 -2.74 8.99
N VAL A 293 -0.54 -2.47 8.08
CA VAL A 293 -0.53 -1.21 7.34
C VAL A 293 -1.60 -1.27 6.25
N TRP A 294 -2.14 -0.12 5.88
CA TRP A 294 -3.03 0.10 4.73
C TRP A 294 -2.71 -0.83 3.55
N GLY A 295 -3.76 -1.42 2.96
CA GLY A 295 -3.61 -2.46 1.95
C GLY A 295 -3.31 -3.84 2.52
N ASN A 296 -3.66 -4.08 3.80
CA ASN A 296 -3.50 -5.34 4.52
C ASN A 296 -2.05 -5.86 4.52
N THR A 297 -1.08 -4.94 4.55
CA THR A 297 0.34 -5.29 4.56
C THR A 297 0.79 -5.51 6.01
N PRO A 298 1.28 -6.71 6.38
CA PRO A 298 1.73 -6.96 7.74
C PRO A 298 2.85 -6.01 8.17
N HIS A 299 2.82 -5.61 9.44
CA HIS A 299 3.91 -4.85 10.02
C HIS A 299 5.22 -5.63 10.01
N SER A 300 6.29 -5.00 9.54
CA SER A 300 7.64 -5.57 9.64
C SER A 300 8.05 -5.75 11.11
N LEU A 301 8.82 -6.78 11.44
CA LEU A 301 9.42 -6.90 12.77
C LEU A 301 10.49 -5.81 13.02
N ASN A 302 11.04 -5.22 11.96
CA ASN A 302 12.03 -4.13 12.07
C ASN A 302 11.35 -2.77 12.23
N GLN A 303 11.65 -2.07 13.33
CA GLN A 303 11.05 -0.78 13.67
C GLN A 303 11.19 0.29 12.58
N LYS A 304 12.40 0.45 12.00
CA LYS A 304 12.63 1.46 10.96
C LYS A 304 11.84 1.14 9.70
N VAL A 305 11.78 -0.14 9.33
CA VAL A 305 10.98 -0.59 8.19
C VAL A 305 9.49 -0.33 8.44
N ARG A 306 8.96 -0.59 9.65
CA ARG A 306 7.56 -0.27 9.98
C ARG A 306 7.24 1.22 9.82
N LEU A 307 8.12 2.07 10.32
CA LEU A 307 7.97 3.52 10.18
C LEU A 307 7.97 3.94 8.71
N THR A 308 8.89 3.39 7.91
CA THR A 308 8.95 3.61 6.46
C THR A 308 7.71 3.09 5.73
N GLN A 309 7.21 1.90 6.08
CA GLN A 309 5.97 1.34 5.48
C GLN A 309 4.81 2.34 5.57
N ARG A 310 4.63 2.97 6.74
CA ARG A 310 3.56 3.96 6.95
C ARG A 310 3.80 5.26 6.18
N SER A 311 5.01 5.81 6.24
CA SER A 311 5.33 7.04 5.51
C SER A 311 5.21 6.87 3.99
N ASP A 312 5.64 5.72 3.45
CA ASP A 312 5.59 5.44 2.02
C ASP A 312 4.14 5.36 1.50
N VAL A 313 3.25 4.68 2.25
CA VAL A 313 1.81 4.65 1.94
C VAL A 313 1.23 6.06 1.92
N ILE A 314 1.53 6.86 2.94
CA ILE A 314 1.02 8.24 3.03
C ILE A 314 1.52 9.07 1.84
N ASN A 315 2.79 8.97 1.48
CA ASN A 315 3.37 9.71 0.37
C ASN A 315 2.81 9.26 -0.98
N GLU A 316 2.51 7.97 -1.15
CA GLU A 316 1.82 7.47 -2.35
C GLU A 316 0.41 8.08 -2.47
N LEU A 317 -0.38 8.00 -1.40
CA LEU A 317 -1.74 8.56 -1.39
C LEU A 317 -1.72 10.09 -1.56
N TYR A 318 -0.76 10.76 -0.91
CA TYR A 318 -0.57 12.20 -1.03
C TYR A 318 -0.31 12.62 -2.48
N ASN A 319 0.62 11.94 -3.14
CA ASN A 319 0.93 12.21 -4.54
C ASN A 319 -0.26 11.89 -5.45
N LYS A 320 -1.00 10.81 -5.20
CA LYS A 320 -2.24 10.50 -5.91
C LYS A 320 -3.22 11.67 -5.85
N HIS A 321 -3.57 12.13 -4.65
CA HIS A 321 -4.53 13.22 -4.45
C HIS A 321 -4.01 14.57 -4.96
N ARG A 322 -2.71 14.82 -4.85
CA ARG A 322 -2.07 16.02 -5.39
C ARG A 322 -2.20 16.07 -6.92
N LEU A 323 -2.01 14.93 -7.61
CA LEU A 323 -2.21 14.82 -9.05
C LEU A 323 -3.68 14.97 -9.47
N GLN A 324 -4.62 14.71 -8.55
CA GLN A 324 -6.05 14.98 -8.73
C GLN A 324 -6.44 16.44 -8.40
N GLY A 325 -5.47 17.30 -8.05
CA GLY A 325 -5.70 18.71 -7.76
C GLY A 325 -6.03 19.02 -6.30
N VAL A 326 -5.96 18.05 -5.40
CA VAL A 326 -6.19 18.28 -3.96
C VAL A 326 -5.01 19.02 -3.34
N THR A 327 -5.28 20.22 -2.83
CA THR A 327 -4.26 21.10 -2.23
C THR A 327 -4.21 21.05 -0.70
N ASP A 328 -5.28 20.63 -0.04
CA ASP A 328 -5.34 20.52 1.42
C ASP A 328 -5.30 19.05 1.86
N GLN A 329 -4.10 18.60 2.25
CA GLN A 329 -3.85 17.25 2.71
C GLN A 329 -3.01 17.28 3.98
N LYS A 330 -3.39 16.54 5.02
CA LYS A 330 -2.73 16.60 6.33
C LYS A 330 -2.51 15.22 6.94
N VAL A 331 -1.43 15.06 7.69
CA VAL A 331 -1.15 13.85 8.49
C VAL A 331 -1.39 14.14 9.97
N VAL A 332 -2.09 13.24 10.65
CA VAL A 332 -2.27 13.28 12.11
C VAL A 332 -1.77 11.96 12.68
N VAL A 333 -0.70 12.02 13.47
CA VAL A 333 -0.13 10.87 14.17
C VAL A 333 -0.57 10.91 15.63
N VAL A 334 -1.17 9.83 16.13
CA VAL A 334 -1.76 9.75 17.47
C VAL A 334 -0.98 8.73 18.31
N HIS A 335 -0.50 9.14 19.47
CA HIS A 335 0.29 8.33 20.39
C HIS A 335 -0.13 8.53 21.86
N VAL A 336 0.41 7.69 22.74
CA VAL A 336 0.26 7.81 24.19
C VAL A 336 1.64 7.74 24.88
N ASP A 337 2.14 8.89 25.30
CA ASP A 337 3.42 9.04 25.99
C ASP A 337 3.57 8.18 27.26
N SER A 338 4.81 8.00 27.71
CA SER A 338 5.18 7.09 28.81
C SER A 338 6.18 7.68 29.79
N ARG A 339 5.91 8.92 30.22
CA ARG A 339 6.67 9.61 31.28
C ARG A 339 6.63 8.86 32.61
N SER A 340 7.45 9.30 33.57
CA SER A 340 7.46 8.74 34.92
C SER A 340 6.05 8.73 35.55
N GLN A 341 5.76 7.78 36.44
CA GLN A 341 4.41 7.57 36.99
C GLN A 341 3.86 8.80 37.73
N SER A 342 4.72 9.59 38.36
CA SER A 342 4.34 10.82 39.07
C SER A 342 4.09 12.01 38.14
N GLN A 343 4.59 11.94 36.90
CA GLN A 343 4.45 13.02 35.94
C GLN A 343 3.10 12.95 35.24
N ARG A 344 2.28 13.97 35.50
CA ARG A 344 1.08 14.21 34.71
C ARG A 344 1.43 14.99 33.46
N THR A 345 0.76 14.66 32.36
CA THR A 345 0.83 15.38 31.10
C THR A 345 -0.57 15.64 30.59
N ASP A 346 -0.81 16.92 30.26
CA ASP A 346 -1.91 17.25 29.38
C ASP A 346 -1.52 16.83 27.96
N LEU A 347 -2.51 16.65 27.09
CA LEU A 347 -2.27 16.36 25.68
C LEU A 347 -1.31 17.40 25.09
N PHE A 348 -0.35 17.00 24.27
CA PHE A 348 0.60 17.92 23.65
C PHE A 348 0.94 17.51 22.21
N PHE A 349 1.61 18.43 21.50
CA PHE A 349 1.84 18.32 20.07
C PHE A 349 3.31 18.45 19.70
N TYR A 350 3.71 17.69 18.68
CA TYR A 350 4.97 17.84 17.98
C TYR A 350 4.77 18.19 16.51
N TYR A 351 5.75 18.88 15.94
CA TYR A 351 5.83 19.22 14.52
C TYR A 351 7.29 19.14 14.02
N LYS A 352 7.49 19.05 12.71
CA LYS A 352 8.83 19.09 12.09
C LYS A 352 9.36 20.52 12.12
N SER A 353 10.56 20.75 12.67
CA SER A 353 11.13 22.11 12.82
C SER A 353 11.18 22.92 11.52
N SER A 354 11.39 22.26 10.37
CA SER A 354 11.46 22.89 9.05
C SER A 354 10.10 23.04 8.33
N SER A 355 8.98 22.69 8.98
CA SER A 355 7.65 22.74 8.38
C SER A 355 6.80 23.81 9.06
N GLU A 356 6.75 24.99 8.45
CA GLU A 356 5.88 26.08 8.89
C GLU A 356 4.38 25.69 8.85
N PRO A 357 3.86 25.02 7.79
CA PRO A 357 2.48 24.54 7.80
C PRO A 357 2.19 23.52 8.91
N GLY A 358 3.14 22.62 9.22
CA GLY A 358 3.00 21.67 10.33
C GLY A 358 3.03 22.37 11.70
N GLN A 359 3.85 23.40 11.85
CA GLN A 359 3.87 24.23 13.05
C GLN A 359 2.54 24.94 13.26
N GLU A 360 1.99 25.58 12.22
CA GLU A 360 0.71 26.29 12.34
C GLU A 360 -0.43 25.32 12.65
N LEU A 361 -0.48 24.17 11.98
CA LEU A 361 -1.44 23.10 12.27
C LEU A 361 -1.38 22.68 13.75
N ALA A 362 -0.19 22.43 14.28
CA ALA A 362 0.00 22.05 15.68
C ALA A 362 -0.44 23.18 16.65
N ARG A 363 -0.13 24.44 16.33
CA ARG A 363 -0.55 25.61 17.13
C ARG A 363 -2.07 25.78 17.10
N GLN A 364 -2.70 25.59 15.95
CA GLN A 364 -4.15 25.67 15.79
C GLN A 364 -4.87 24.62 16.63
N MET A 365 -4.47 23.35 16.49
CA MET A 365 -5.05 22.27 17.30
C MET A 365 -4.82 22.50 18.80
N HIS A 366 -3.64 23.00 19.17
CA HIS A 366 -3.34 23.36 20.56
C HIS A 366 -4.23 24.49 21.09
N ARG A 367 -4.53 25.52 20.28
CA ARG A 367 -5.46 26.60 20.64
C ARG A 367 -6.85 26.06 20.94
N ILE A 368 -7.37 25.15 20.11
CA ILE A 368 -8.66 24.50 20.33
C ILE A 368 -8.63 23.64 21.60
N MET A 369 -7.59 22.82 21.80
CA MET A 369 -7.44 22.03 23.03
C MET A 369 -7.47 22.91 24.29
N ARG A 370 -6.75 24.04 24.28
CA ARG A 370 -6.78 25.00 25.38
C ARG A 370 -8.19 25.52 25.66
N GLN A 371 -8.96 25.86 24.63
CA GLN A 371 -10.33 26.33 24.78
C GLN A 371 -11.24 25.23 25.37
N LYS A 372 -11.12 24.00 24.90
CA LYS A 372 -11.91 22.86 25.39
C LYS A 372 -11.57 22.48 26.82
N TYR A 373 -10.29 22.45 27.17
CA TYR A 373 -9.87 22.23 28.56
C TYR A 373 -10.37 23.34 29.47
N ARG A 374 -10.32 24.62 29.05
CA ARG A 374 -10.89 25.73 29.82
C ARG A 374 -12.39 25.56 30.09
N GLN A 375 -13.13 25.02 29.11
CA GLN A 375 -14.57 24.81 29.23
C GLN A 375 -14.94 23.59 30.08
N TYR A 376 -14.25 22.47 29.90
CA TYR A 376 -14.67 21.17 30.43
C TYR A 376 -13.87 20.69 31.65
N ARG A 377 -12.69 21.23 31.92
CA ARG A 377 -11.89 20.87 33.09
C ARG A 377 -12.25 21.79 34.26
N ALA A 378 -12.44 21.22 35.45
CA ALA A 378 -12.89 21.99 36.62
C ALA A 378 -11.99 23.18 36.99
N ASN A 379 -10.67 23.07 36.84
CA ASN A 379 -9.73 24.19 37.07
C ASN A 379 -9.49 25.03 35.80
N GLY A 380 -9.99 24.60 34.64
CA GLY A 380 -9.83 25.28 33.36
C GLY A 380 -8.41 25.35 32.81
N GLU A 381 -7.44 24.68 33.42
CA GLU A 381 -6.03 24.76 33.05
C GLU A 381 -5.64 23.74 31.98
N TYR A 382 -4.72 24.13 31.10
CA TYR A 382 -4.13 23.28 30.08
C TYR A 382 -2.66 23.64 29.87
N HIS A 383 -1.78 22.68 30.18
CA HIS A 383 -0.33 22.81 30.16
C HIS A 383 0.32 22.03 29.01
N GLY A 384 -0.49 21.55 28.05
CA GLY A 384 0.02 20.96 26.82
C GLY A 384 0.96 21.90 26.09
N THR A 385 1.91 21.36 25.34
CA THR A 385 2.93 22.14 24.62
C THR A 385 2.86 21.90 23.12
N VAL A 386 3.51 22.79 22.36
CA VAL A 386 3.78 22.60 20.93
C VAL A 386 5.28 22.73 20.77
N THR A 387 5.96 21.64 20.39
CA THR A 387 7.43 21.65 20.29
C THR A 387 7.91 20.96 19.02
N ALA A 388 9.02 21.44 18.45
CA ALA A 388 9.60 20.80 17.28
C ALA A 388 10.29 19.48 17.68
N ARG A 389 10.15 18.44 16.85
CA ARG A 389 10.86 17.15 17.00
C ARG A 389 11.30 16.61 15.65
N ASP A 390 12.37 15.82 15.69
CA ASP A 390 12.85 15.05 14.54
C ASP A 390 12.37 13.59 14.63
N LEU A 391 11.07 13.37 14.45
CA LEU A 391 10.45 12.04 14.44
C LEU A 391 10.26 11.57 13.00
N HIS A 392 10.44 10.27 12.76
CA HIS A 392 10.35 9.69 11.40
C HIS A 392 9.06 10.08 10.68
N MET A 393 7.89 9.87 11.31
CA MET A 393 6.61 10.19 10.68
C MET A 393 6.47 11.68 10.35
N LEU A 394 7.05 12.58 11.15
CA LEU A 394 7.05 14.02 10.87
C LEU A 394 8.05 14.38 9.77
N ARG A 395 9.18 13.68 9.70
CA ARG A 395 10.28 14.00 8.78
C ARG A 395 10.01 13.49 7.37
N GLU A 396 9.52 12.26 7.25
CA GLU A 396 9.41 11.50 5.99
C GLU A 396 8.05 11.64 5.30
N CYS A 397 6.98 12.07 6.01
CA CYS A 397 5.71 12.36 5.35
C CYS A 397 5.81 13.70 4.57
N GLU A 398 5.32 13.69 3.33
CA GLU A 398 5.29 14.86 2.45
C GLU A 398 4.23 15.91 2.82
N PRO A 399 2.97 15.56 3.17
CA PRO A 399 1.98 16.55 3.60
C PRO A 399 2.34 17.18 4.97
N PRO A 400 1.81 18.38 5.27
CA PRO A 400 1.84 18.94 6.63
C PRO A 400 1.39 17.92 7.68
N ALA A 401 2.25 17.67 8.66
CA ALA A 401 2.04 16.64 9.66
C ALA A 401 2.07 17.21 11.08
N VAL A 402 1.20 16.67 11.93
CA VAL A 402 1.18 16.90 13.37
C VAL A 402 1.22 15.57 14.09
N TYR A 403 1.93 15.53 15.21
CA TYR A 403 2.02 14.37 16.07
C TYR A 403 1.43 14.74 17.44
N VAL A 404 0.54 13.91 17.96
CA VAL A 404 -0.26 14.20 19.16
C VAL A 404 0.01 13.11 20.19
N GLU A 405 0.35 13.53 21.41
CA GLU A 405 0.52 12.65 22.56
C GLU A 405 -0.64 12.86 23.51
N LEU A 406 -1.52 11.87 23.65
CA LEU A 406 -2.81 12.02 24.29
C LEU A 406 -2.73 12.11 25.81
N ALA A 407 -1.88 11.29 26.42
CA ALA A 407 -1.79 11.08 27.86
C ALA A 407 -0.44 10.46 28.23
N ASN A 408 -0.15 10.40 29.53
CA ASN A 408 0.90 9.54 30.04
C ASN A 408 0.29 8.19 30.47
N ILE A 409 0.56 7.12 29.72
CA ILE A 409 -0.01 5.78 29.99
C ILE A 409 0.41 5.22 31.36
N ARG A 410 1.51 5.72 31.93
CA ARG A 410 2.04 5.29 33.23
C ARG A 410 1.43 6.05 34.41
N ASN A 411 0.68 7.13 34.18
CA ASN A 411 0.04 7.92 35.24
C ASN A 411 -1.46 7.59 35.33
N THR A 412 -1.92 7.15 36.50
CA THR A 412 -3.31 6.67 36.69
C THR A 412 -4.39 7.75 36.51
N PHE A 413 -4.07 9.02 36.74
CA PHE A 413 -4.99 10.12 36.46
C PHE A 413 -5.09 10.37 34.96
N ASP A 414 -3.96 10.39 34.25
CA ASP A 414 -3.96 10.61 32.81
C ASP A 414 -4.54 9.42 32.04
N GLN A 415 -4.37 8.19 32.55
CA GLN A 415 -5.02 6.99 32.01
C GLN A 415 -6.55 7.18 31.87
N GLN A 416 -7.22 7.93 32.77
CA GLN A 416 -8.67 8.18 32.65
C GLN A 416 -9.06 8.85 31.33
N ARG A 417 -8.15 9.60 30.71
CA ARG A 417 -8.37 10.26 29.42
C ARG A 417 -8.52 9.26 28.27
N ILE A 418 -7.84 8.11 28.36
CA ILE A 418 -7.83 7.08 27.32
C ILE A 418 -8.65 5.83 27.69
N ILE A 419 -8.81 5.49 28.97
CA ILE A 419 -9.59 4.30 29.37
C ILE A 419 -11.09 4.55 29.46
N ILE A 420 -11.57 5.79 29.33
CA ILE A 420 -13.00 6.10 29.30
C ILE A 420 -13.36 6.37 27.84
N ASP A 421 -14.26 5.56 27.28
CA ASP A 421 -14.77 5.64 25.91
C ASP A 421 -15.21 7.06 25.54
N ARG A 422 -16.01 7.71 26.40
CA ARG A 422 -16.48 9.07 26.18
C ARG A 422 -15.34 10.08 26.16
N ASN A 423 -14.27 9.86 26.92
CA ASN A 423 -13.10 10.72 26.84
C ASN A 423 -12.33 10.50 25.55
N ARG A 424 -12.21 9.25 25.07
CA ARG A 424 -11.63 8.96 23.74
C ARG A 424 -12.41 9.65 22.62
N GLN A 425 -13.75 9.63 22.69
CA GLN A 425 -14.59 10.37 21.75
C GLN A 425 -14.37 11.89 21.85
N LEU A 426 -14.32 12.46 23.06
CA LEU A 426 -14.05 13.89 23.24
C LEU A 426 -12.69 14.30 22.69
N LEU A 427 -11.64 13.47 22.81
CA LEU A 427 -10.35 13.74 22.19
C LEU A 427 -10.47 13.82 20.67
N ALA A 428 -11.15 12.85 20.04
CA ALA A 428 -11.42 12.85 18.61
C ALA A 428 -12.24 14.06 18.16
N ASP A 429 -13.26 14.44 18.92
CA ASP A 429 -14.10 15.62 18.64
C ASP A 429 -13.29 16.92 18.72
N TRP A 430 -12.46 17.08 19.75
CA TRP A 430 -11.64 18.28 19.92
C TRP A 430 -10.50 18.36 18.89
N MET A 431 -9.94 17.22 18.48
CA MET A 431 -8.99 17.17 17.37
C MET A 431 -9.67 17.54 16.04
N LEU A 432 -10.88 17.02 15.76
CA LEU A 432 -11.67 17.41 14.59
C LEU A 432 -11.88 18.93 14.55
N GLU A 433 -12.35 19.53 15.65
CA GLU A 433 -12.52 20.99 15.72
C GLU A 433 -11.20 21.74 15.47
N GLY A 434 -10.09 21.20 15.99
CA GLY A 434 -8.74 21.68 15.69
C GLY A 434 -8.39 21.64 14.20
N LEU A 435 -8.79 20.60 13.48
CA LEU A 435 -8.53 20.42 12.04
C LEU A 435 -9.48 21.24 11.15
N MET A 436 -10.64 21.62 11.67
CA MET A 436 -11.66 22.42 10.99
C MET A 436 -11.51 23.93 11.19
N ALA A 437 -10.72 24.36 12.17
CA ALA A 437 -10.49 25.78 12.40
C ALA A 437 -9.73 26.41 11.20
N GLU A 438 -10.07 27.66 10.88
CA GLU A 438 -9.39 28.49 9.88
C GLU A 438 -8.77 29.71 10.58
#